data_AF-A0A944GLW2-F1
#
_entry.id   AF-A0A944GLW2-F1
#
_cell.length_a   1.000
_cell.length_b   1.000
_cell.length_c   1.000
_cell.angle_alpha   90.00
_cell.angle_beta   90.00
_cell.angle_gamma   90.00
#
_symmetry.space_group_name_H-M   'P 1'
#
loop_
_entity.id
_entity.type
_entity.pdbx_description
1 polymer ?
#
loop_
_entity_poly.entity_id
_entity_poly.type
_entity_poly.pdbx_seq_one_letter_code
_entity_poly.pdbx_strand_id
1 'polypeptide(L)'
;MLAVLALVSFVPMLYEEDWTMSRCVIHAIAELSSFIAALYIVSFLLGGFFSELSKSHSSTIRMNNYIAYNLMFLVFIEILNNSMAYLFPPLLFLYLYLPVIASKGIEYLGVTGEKRVWRVVLMASALMLAIPYIVRKLLEMIIYTGA
;
A
#
# COMPACT_ATOMS: atom_id res chain seq x y z
N MET A 1 1.98 6.07 -10.97
CA MET A 1 0.70 5.61 -10.38
C MET A 1 0.21 6.49 -9.25
N LEU A 2 1.04 6.91 -8.28
CA LEU A 2 0.58 7.78 -7.17
C LEU A 2 -0.08 9.09 -7.63
N ALA A 3 0.44 9.73 -8.68
CA ALA A 3 -0.20 10.91 -9.28
C ALA A 3 -1.60 10.60 -9.85
N VAL A 4 -1.79 9.40 -10.43
CA VAL A 4 -3.09 8.96 -10.94
C VAL A 4 -4.04 8.70 -9.77
N LEU A 5 -3.57 8.05 -8.70
CA LEU A 5 -4.35 7.87 -7.47
C LEU A 5 -4.87 9.22 -6.95
N ALA A 6 -3.98 10.20 -6.80
CA ALA A 6 -4.35 11.54 -6.31
C ALA A 6 -5.39 12.25 -7.21
N LEU A 7 -5.31 12.08 -8.54
CA LEU A 7 -6.31 12.63 -9.45
C LEU A 7 -7.65 11.89 -9.33
N VAL A 8 -7.60 10.57 -9.19
CA VAL A 8 -8.80 9.73 -9.12
C VAL A 8 -9.53 9.88 -7.78
N SER A 9 -8.85 10.30 -6.71
CA SER A 9 -9.47 10.68 -5.43
C SER A 9 -10.49 11.83 -5.52
N PHE A 10 -10.56 12.55 -6.66
CA PHE A 10 -11.58 13.57 -6.95
C PHE A 10 -12.79 13.03 -7.72
N VAL A 11 -12.69 11.83 -8.31
CA VAL A 11 -13.78 11.21 -9.07
C VAL A 11 -15.05 10.98 -8.21
N PRO A 12 -14.97 10.70 -6.89
CA PRO A 12 -16.15 10.65 -6.03
C PRO A 12 -17.07 11.89 -6.10
N MET A 13 -16.53 13.08 -6.40
CA MET A 13 -17.34 14.29 -6.59
C MET A 13 -18.34 14.18 -7.75
N LEU A 14 -18.13 13.27 -8.70
CA LEU A 14 -19.00 13.11 -9.85
C LEU A 14 -20.27 12.31 -9.54
N TYR A 15 -20.29 11.54 -8.45
CA TYR A 15 -21.38 10.60 -8.17
C TYR A 15 -21.90 10.64 -6.72
N GLU A 16 -21.20 11.27 -5.78
CA GLU A 16 -21.67 11.45 -4.40
C GLU A 16 -21.76 12.94 -4.01
N GLU A 17 -22.90 13.36 -3.46
CA GLU A 17 -23.16 14.75 -3.05
C GLU A 17 -22.36 15.18 -1.81
N ASP A 18 -21.92 14.23 -0.99
CA ASP A 18 -21.19 14.48 0.27
C ASP A 18 -19.68 14.76 0.08
N TRP A 19 -19.18 14.65 -1.16
CA TRP A 19 -17.78 14.89 -1.49
C TRP A 19 -17.55 16.33 -1.97
N THR A 20 -17.17 17.19 -1.03
CA THR A 20 -16.73 18.54 -1.35
C THR A 20 -15.28 18.56 -1.84
N MET A 21 -14.90 19.61 -2.57
CA MET A 21 -13.53 19.79 -3.06
C MET A 21 -12.48 19.72 -1.94
N SER A 22 -12.78 20.29 -0.76
CA SER A 22 -11.90 20.23 0.40
C SER A 22 -11.72 18.78 0.90
N ARG A 23 -12.80 18.00 0.95
CA ARG A 23 -12.78 16.59 1.36
C ARG A 23 -11.96 15.73 0.40
N CYS A 24 -12.07 15.96 -0.90
CA CYS A 24 -11.26 15.27 -1.90
C CYS A 24 -9.77 15.60 -1.80
N VAL A 25 -9.40 16.86 -1.53
CA VAL A 25 -7.99 17.24 -1.31
C VAL A 25 -7.43 16.51 -0.09
N ILE A 26 -8.18 16.48 1.02
CA ILE A 26 -7.77 15.78 2.25
C ILE A 26 -7.60 14.29 1.98
N HIS A 27 -8.56 13.68 1.29
CA HIS A 27 -8.52 12.27 0.92
C HIS A 27 -7.33 11.94 0.01
N ALA A 28 -7.08 12.74 -1.03
CA ALA A 28 -5.94 12.58 -1.95
C ALA A 28 -4.59 12.66 -1.21
N ILE A 29 -4.45 13.63 -0.29
CA ILE A 29 -3.25 13.75 0.56
C ILE A 29 -3.10 12.51 1.44
N ALA A 30 -4.17 12.10 2.13
CA ALA A 30 -4.14 10.95 3.03
C ALA A 30 -3.77 9.65 2.29
N GLU A 31 -4.34 9.41 1.11
CA GLU A 31 -4.02 8.25 0.28
C GLU A 31 -2.57 8.27 -0.19
N LEU A 32 -2.12 9.38 -0.79
CA LEU A 32 -0.77 9.50 -1.30
C LEU A 32 0.28 9.35 -0.20
N SER A 33 0.08 10.04 0.93
CA SER A 33 0.98 9.96 2.08
C SER A 33 0.98 8.56 2.70
N SER A 34 -0.15 7.85 2.72
CA SER A 34 -0.23 6.50 3.30
C SER A 34 0.65 5.49 2.55
N PHE A 35 0.64 5.51 1.22
CA PHE A 35 1.47 4.61 0.40
C PHE A 35 2.94 4.98 0.42
N ILE A 36 3.27 6.28 0.47
CA ILE A 36 4.66 6.74 0.64
C ILE A 36 5.18 6.29 2.01
N ALA A 37 4.44 6.55 3.08
CA ALA A 37 4.81 6.12 4.42
C ALA A 37 4.96 4.59 4.52
N ALA A 38 4.06 3.84 3.89
CA ALA A 38 4.13 2.39 3.85
C ALA A 38 5.43 1.89 3.20
N LEU A 39 5.90 2.51 2.13
CA LEU A 39 7.18 2.12 1.51
C LEU A 39 8.33 2.17 2.54
N TYR A 40 8.43 3.25 3.32
CA TYR A 40 9.50 3.42 4.30
C TYR A 40 9.31 2.55 5.54
N ILE A 41 8.11 2.52 6.12
CA ILE A 41 7.83 1.78 7.36
C ILE A 41 7.93 0.27 7.12
N VAL A 42 7.36 -0.23 6.03
CA VAL A 42 7.45 -1.66 5.69
C VAL A 42 8.89 -2.06 5.43
N SER A 43 9.65 -1.23 4.71
CA SER A 43 11.08 -1.48 4.46
C SER A 43 11.87 -1.53 5.77
N PHE A 44 11.66 -0.57 6.66
CA PHE A 44 12.29 -0.55 7.98
C PHE A 44 11.97 -1.81 8.80
N LEU A 45 10.69 -2.19 8.90
CA LEU A 45 10.27 -3.35 9.66
C LEU A 45 10.79 -4.66 9.07
N LEU A 46 10.69 -4.86 7.75
CA LEU A 46 11.22 -6.06 7.11
C LEU A 46 12.74 -6.16 7.23
N GLY A 47 13.45 -5.05 7.05
CA GLY A 47 14.90 -5.00 7.23
C GLY A 47 15.33 -5.27 8.68
N GLY A 48 14.49 -4.91 9.66
CA GLY A 48 14.70 -5.23 11.08
C GLY A 48 14.43 -6.68 11.44
N PHE A 49 13.31 -7.26 10.97
CA PHE A 49 12.96 -8.66 11.23
C PHE A 49 13.80 -9.65 10.42
N PHE A 50 14.25 -9.25 9.23
CA PHE A 50 15.02 -10.08 8.31
C PHE A 50 16.27 -9.32 7.85
N SER A 51 17.30 -9.29 8.71
CA SER A 51 18.54 -8.56 8.44
C SER A 51 19.22 -8.92 7.11
N GLU A 52 19.01 -10.14 6.59
CA GLU A 52 19.47 -10.56 5.25
C GLU A 52 18.98 -9.68 4.10
N LEU A 53 17.78 -9.12 4.23
CA LEU A 53 17.19 -8.22 3.25
C LEU A 53 17.84 -6.83 3.27
N SER A 54 18.55 -6.48 4.35
CA SER A 54 19.21 -5.19 4.56
C SER A 54 20.73 -5.29 4.72
N LYS A 55 21.32 -6.49 4.52
CA LYS A 55 22.78 -6.76 4.68
C LYS A 55 23.68 -5.90 3.80
N SER A 56 23.20 -5.50 2.62
CA SER A 56 23.97 -4.71 1.66
C SER A 56 23.09 -3.65 1.02
N HIS A 57 23.71 -2.60 0.48
CA HIS A 57 22.99 -1.56 -0.26
C HIS A 57 22.18 -2.15 -1.43
N SER A 58 22.75 -3.13 -2.14
CA SER A 58 22.04 -3.82 -3.22
C SER A 58 20.83 -4.61 -2.70
N SER A 59 20.94 -5.31 -1.58
CA SER A 59 19.83 -6.05 -0.95
C SER A 59 18.70 -5.11 -0.54
N THR A 60 19.03 -3.96 0.06
CA THR A 60 18.05 -2.95 0.46
C THR A 60 17.32 -2.37 -0.74
N ILE A 61 18.02 -2.09 -1.85
CA ILE A 61 17.39 -1.65 -3.10
C ILE A 61 16.42 -2.72 -3.62
N ARG A 62 16.83 -4.00 -3.61
CA ARG A 62 15.94 -5.09 -4.06
C ARG A 62 14.70 -5.21 -3.19
N MET A 63 14.85 -5.11 -1.88
CA MET A 63 13.74 -5.09 -0.92
C MET A 63 12.80 -3.91 -1.17
N ASN A 64 13.33 -2.70 -1.34
CA ASN A 64 12.52 -1.52 -1.61
C ASN A 64 11.75 -1.64 -2.94
N ASN A 65 12.40 -2.15 -3.99
CA ASN A 65 11.74 -2.41 -5.27
C ASN A 65 10.64 -3.46 -5.12
N TYR A 66 10.91 -4.56 -4.43
CA TYR A 66 9.92 -5.60 -4.13
C TYR A 66 8.70 -5.02 -3.42
N ILE A 67 8.89 -4.19 -2.38
CA ILE A 67 7.79 -3.53 -1.67
C ILE A 67 7.05 -2.57 -2.61
N ALA A 68 7.77 -1.74 -3.36
CA ALA A 68 7.18 -0.75 -4.26
C ALA A 68 6.27 -1.41 -5.33
N TYR A 69 6.70 -2.53 -5.93
CA TYR A 69 5.88 -3.26 -6.91
C TYR A 69 4.61 -3.85 -6.29
N ASN A 70 4.71 -4.42 -5.09
CA ASN A 70 3.54 -4.95 -4.38
C ASN A 70 2.59 -3.83 -3.93
N LEU A 71 3.12 -2.69 -3.47
CA LEU A 71 2.31 -1.51 -3.14
C LEU A 71 1.64 -0.90 -4.39
N MET A 72 2.30 -0.92 -5.56
CA MET A 72 1.69 -0.47 -6.81
C MET A 72 0.43 -1.26 -7.17
N PHE A 73 0.39 -2.56 -6.86
CA PHE A 73 -0.82 -3.35 -7.02
C PHE A 73 -1.94 -2.86 -6.08
N LEU A 74 -1.63 -2.55 -4.82
CA LEU A 74 -2.63 -1.98 -3.90
C LEU A 74 -3.12 -0.60 -4.37
N VAL A 75 -2.21 0.26 -4.84
CA VAL A 75 -2.53 1.56 -5.43
C VAL A 75 -3.47 1.40 -6.63
N PHE A 76 -3.26 0.36 -7.45
CA PHE A 76 -4.16 0.05 -8.56
C PHE A 76 -5.58 -0.27 -8.08
N ILE A 77 -5.70 -1.05 -7.00
CA ILE A 77 -7.01 -1.37 -6.42
C ILE A 77 -7.68 -0.10 -5.88
N GLU A 78 -6.97 0.78 -5.18
CA GLU A 78 -7.54 2.06 -4.70
C GLU A 78 -7.99 2.97 -5.86
N ILE A 79 -7.23 3.03 -6.96
CA ILE A 79 -7.65 3.76 -8.17
C ILE A 79 -9.00 3.23 -8.68
N LEU A 80 -9.17 1.91 -8.74
CA LEU A 80 -10.43 1.32 -9.17
C LEU A 80 -11.56 1.61 -8.17
N ASN A 81 -11.30 1.51 -6.85
CA ASN A 81 -12.27 1.83 -5.82
C ASN A 81 -12.76 3.29 -5.93
N ASN A 82 -11.85 4.25 -6.05
CA ASN A 82 -12.20 5.67 -6.17
C ASN A 82 -12.94 5.99 -7.49
N SER A 83 -12.80 5.13 -8.50
CA SER A 83 -13.50 5.28 -9.79
C SER A 83 -14.92 4.71 -9.78
N MET A 84 -15.32 3.99 -8.73
CA MET A 84 -16.61 3.29 -8.66
C MET A 84 -17.55 3.97 -7.67
N ALA A 85 -18.81 4.18 -8.09
CA ALA A 85 -19.85 4.77 -7.23
C ALA A 85 -20.36 3.85 -6.11
N TYR A 86 -20.07 2.55 -6.20
CA TYR A 86 -20.48 1.57 -5.21
C TYR A 86 -19.33 0.62 -4.90
N LEU A 87 -19.29 0.16 -3.65
CA LEU A 87 -18.37 -0.87 -3.21
C LEU A 87 -18.57 -2.14 -4.05
N PHE A 88 -17.58 -2.51 -4.85
CA PHE A 88 -17.61 -3.72 -5.68
C PHE A 88 -16.93 -4.87 -4.93
N PRO A 89 -17.67 -5.85 -4.37
CA PRO A 89 -17.09 -6.88 -3.51
C PRO A 89 -15.93 -7.67 -4.13
N PRO A 90 -15.93 -8.01 -5.44
CA PRO A 90 -14.79 -8.65 -6.08
C PRO A 90 -13.47 -7.87 -5.96
N LEU A 91 -13.53 -6.53 -5.87
CA LEU A 91 -12.35 -5.70 -5.68
C LEU A 91 -11.73 -5.91 -4.29
N LEU A 92 -12.56 -6.14 -3.26
CA LEU A 92 -12.08 -6.44 -1.91
C LEU A 92 -11.31 -7.76 -1.83
N PHE A 93 -11.71 -8.75 -2.64
CA PHE A 93 -10.98 -10.02 -2.73
C PHE A 93 -9.60 -9.87 -3.38
N LEU A 94 -9.37 -8.83 -4.19
CA LEU A 94 -8.06 -8.59 -4.80
C LEU A 94 -6.99 -8.20 -3.76
N TYR A 95 -7.37 -7.57 -2.65
CA TYR A 95 -6.41 -7.32 -1.55
C TYR A 95 -5.86 -8.62 -0.97
N LEU A 96 -6.68 -9.68 -0.90
CA LEU A 96 -6.27 -11.01 -0.44
C LEU A 96 -5.34 -11.72 -1.44
N TYR A 97 -5.22 -11.20 -2.66
CA TYR A 97 -4.31 -11.74 -3.68
C TYR A 97 -2.87 -11.21 -3.50
N LEU A 98 -2.66 -10.22 -2.64
CA LEU A 98 -1.32 -9.66 -2.37
C LEU A 98 -0.27 -10.72 -1.98
N PRO A 99 -0.54 -11.70 -1.07
CA PRO A 99 0.42 -12.75 -0.75
C PRO A 99 0.80 -13.61 -1.96
N VAL A 100 -0.12 -13.80 -2.91
CA VAL A 100 0.16 -14.56 -4.14
C VAL A 100 1.14 -13.79 -5.02
N ILE A 101 0.91 -12.48 -5.22
CA ILE A 101 1.81 -11.62 -5.99
C ILE A 101 3.18 -11.52 -5.31
N ALA A 102 3.17 -11.29 -4.00
CA ALA A 102 4.37 -11.24 -3.16
C ALA A 102 5.19 -12.53 -3.26
N SER A 103 4.52 -13.70 -3.28
CA SER A 103 5.20 -15.00 -3.43
C SER A 103 5.95 -15.13 -4.77
N LYS A 104 5.43 -14.53 -5.86
CA LYS A 104 6.08 -14.55 -7.18
C LYS A 104 7.30 -13.63 -7.25
N GLY A 105 7.32 -12.57 -6.45
CA GLY A 105 8.45 -11.63 -6.38
C GLY A 105 9.55 -12.06 -5.40
N ILE A 106 9.34 -13.09 -4.57
CA ILE A 106 10.26 -13.40 -3.47
C ILE A 106 11.64 -13.90 -3.94
N GLU A 107 11.70 -14.54 -5.09
CA GLU A 107 12.95 -15.01 -5.70
C GLU A 107 13.92 -13.85 -5.95
N TYR A 108 13.40 -12.66 -6.23
CA TYR A 108 14.18 -11.43 -6.41
C TYR A 108 14.94 -11.01 -5.14
N LEU A 109 14.44 -11.39 -3.95
CA LEU A 109 15.08 -11.10 -2.67
C LEU A 109 16.20 -12.08 -2.33
N GLY A 110 16.35 -13.18 -3.08
CA GLY A 110 17.36 -14.21 -2.81
C GLY A 110 17.15 -14.98 -1.50
N VAL A 111 15.92 -14.99 -0.98
CA VAL A 111 15.56 -15.74 0.24
C VAL A 111 15.46 -17.22 -0.10
N THR A 112 16.20 -18.05 0.63
CA THR A 112 16.18 -19.51 0.46
C THR A 112 15.47 -20.21 1.63
N GLY A 113 14.89 -21.38 1.33
CA GLY A 113 14.17 -22.21 2.30
C GLY A 113 12.67 -21.91 2.33
N GLU A 114 11.87 -22.92 2.01
CA GLU A 114 10.42 -22.81 1.80
C GLU A 114 9.66 -22.20 3.00
N LYS A 115 9.93 -22.68 4.21
CA LYS A 115 9.32 -22.12 5.44
C LYS A 115 9.68 -20.65 5.66
N ARG A 116 10.87 -20.23 5.23
CA ARG A 116 11.37 -18.87 5.42
C ARG A 116 10.78 -17.91 4.39
N VAL A 117 10.72 -18.36 3.14
CA VAL A 117 10.03 -17.68 2.03
C VAL A 117 8.61 -17.31 2.45
N TRP A 118 7.82 -18.27 2.91
CA TRP A 118 6.44 -18.00 3.32
C TRP A 118 6.33 -17.05 4.52
N ARG A 119 7.26 -17.10 5.49
CA ARG A 119 7.28 -16.12 6.59
C ARG A 119 7.51 -14.71 6.08
N VAL A 120 8.47 -14.51 5.18
CA VAL A 120 8.75 -13.18 4.60
C VAL A 120 7.56 -12.70 3.78
N VAL A 121 6.99 -13.55 2.93
CA VAL A 121 5.82 -13.22 2.10
C VAL A 121 4.62 -12.82 2.97
N LEU A 122 4.27 -13.62 3.97
CA LEU A 122 3.13 -13.34 4.86
C LEU A 122 3.35 -12.08 5.69
N MET A 123 4.55 -11.90 6.26
CA MET A 123 4.89 -10.71 7.04
C MET A 123 4.85 -9.45 6.16
N ALA A 124 5.49 -9.50 4.99
CA ALA A 124 5.50 -8.39 4.05
C ALA A 124 4.08 -8.02 3.60
N SER A 125 3.26 -9.02 3.26
CA SER A 125 1.88 -8.79 2.82
C SER A 125 1.03 -8.20 3.94
N ALA A 126 1.14 -8.73 5.17
CA ALA A 126 0.42 -8.19 6.32
C ALA A 126 0.80 -6.74 6.59
N LEU A 127 2.10 -6.41 6.55
CA LEU A 127 2.58 -5.04 6.74
C LEU A 127 2.14 -4.12 5.59
N MET A 128 2.22 -4.57 4.33
CA MET A 128 1.82 -3.78 3.17
C MET A 128 0.30 -3.52 3.12
N LEU A 129 -0.53 -4.40 3.71
CA LEU A 129 -1.97 -4.15 3.87
C LEU A 129 -2.26 -3.25 5.08
N ALA A 130 -1.62 -3.52 6.22
CA ALA A 130 -1.93 -2.84 7.47
C ALA A 130 -1.41 -1.40 7.50
N ILE A 131 -0.18 -1.14 7.06
CA ILE A 131 0.46 0.16 7.22
C ILE A 131 -0.25 1.28 6.43
N PRO A 132 -0.56 1.14 5.12
CA PRO A 132 -1.32 2.18 4.43
C PRO A 132 -2.67 2.46 5.10
N TYR A 133 -3.38 1.42 5.53
CA TYR A 133 -4.67 1.57 6.21
C TYR A 133 -4.55 2.36 7.52
N ILE A 134 -3.60 1.98 8.37
CA ILE A 134 -3.35 2.65 9.66
C ILE A 134 -2.94 4.10 9.44
N VAL A 135 -2.00 4.37 8.53
CA VAL A 135 -1.51 5.72 8.26
C VAL A 135 -2.63 6.60 7.68
N ARG A 136 -3.42 6.09 6.73
CA ARG A 136 -4.57 6.81 6.17
C ARG A 136 -5.55 7.21 7.28
N LYS A 137 -5.90 6.28 8.17
CA LYS A 137 -6.81 6.57 9.29
C LYS A 137 -6.28 7.58 10.28
N LEU A 138 -4.98 7.52 10.60
CA LEU A 138 -4.34 8.51 11.46
C LEU A 138 -4.35 9.91 10.81
N LEU A 139 -4.02 10.01 9.53
CA LEU A 139 -4.01 11.28 8.80
C LEU A 139 -5.42 11.87 8.69
N GLU A 140 -6.42 11.07 8.34
CA GLU A 140 -7.82 11.50 8.33
C GLU A 140 -8.22 12.04 9.71
N MET A 141 -7.93 11.31 10.79
CA MET A 141 -8.28 11.74 12.14
C MET A 141 -7.62 13.07 12.51
N ILE A 142 -6.32 13.24 12.25
CA ILE A 142 -5.60 14.49 12.54
C ILE A 142 -6.20 15.67 11.77
N ILE A 143 -6.51 15.46 10.49
CA ILE A 143 -7.00 16.53 9.63
C ILE A 143 -8.45 16.92 9.98
N TYR A 144 -9.32 15.94 10.30
CA TYR A 144 -10.71 16.22 10.68
C TYR A 144 -10.89 16.72 12.12
N THR A 145 -9.98 16.41 13.04
CA THR A 145 -10.01 16.94 14.41
C THR A 145 -9.33 18.31 14.55
N GLY A 146 -8.49 18.68 13.58
CA GLY A 146 -7.77 19.95 13.55
C GLY A 146 -8.43 21.06 12.73
N ALA A 147 -9.53 20.77 12.03
CA ALA A 147 -10.34 21.72 11.26
C ALA A 147 -11.62 22.09 12.04
#